data_AF-A0A182ENW4-F1
#
_entry.id   AF-A0A182ENW4-F1
#
_cell.length_a   1.000
_cell.length_b   1.000
_cell.length_c   1.000
_cell.angle_alpha   90.00
_cell.angle_beta   90.00
_cell.angle_gamma   90.00
#
_symmetry.space_group_name_H-M   'P 1'
#
loop_
_entity.id
_entity.type
_entity.pdbx_description
1 polymer ?
#
loop_
_entity_poly.entity_id
_entity_poly.type
_entity_poly.pdbx_seq_one_letter_code
_entity_poly.pdbx_strand_id
1 'polypeptide(L)'
;MRCSKHANAVKINRNLRSDLQMYFLNPKELLDQYVKNLNAVLDFQSSHRLHLQKAKQEQASSSYQLLVNLQISQKKAMKYVVSAQLVMKQKTEKERKALAEKDSLIREIEKLRHHAQKLEQMLASNSVSRNNLQSPHSVGRRGSIASTERSGGSSSGRFATSTPISDCLETDGFKLTGENRSLSRVTAAFSRNGIEPSPIALSAAAITTPDMLGLRKRSEKFDKNWLIGKGATPNHIFS
;
A
#
# COMPACT_ATOMS: atom_id res chain seq x y z
N MET A 1 27.47 -97.06 -18.50
CA MET A 1 26.64 -97.44 -17.33
C MET A 1 25.52 -96.42 -17.18
N ARG A 2 24.26 -96.80 -17.42
CA ARG A 2 23.10 -95.93 -17.17
C ARG A 2 22.56 -96.25 -15.78
N CYS A 3 22.48 -95.26 -14.91
CA CYS A 3 21.93 -95.41 -13.57
C CYS A 3 20.44 -95.78 -13.66
N SER A 4 20.06 -96.94 -13.14
CA SER A 4 18.70 -97.51 -13.17
C SER A 4 17.90 -97.23 -11.88
N LYS A 5 18.33 -96.26 -11.06
CA LYS A 5 17.60 -95.89 -9.84
C LYS A 5 16.56 -94.83 -10.16
N HIS A 6 15.31 -95.09 -9.77
CA HIS A 6 14.24 -94.10 -9.82
C HIS A 6 14.62 -92.91 -8.93
N ALA A 7 14.88 -91.76 -9.55
CA ALA A 7 15.15 -90.52 -8.84
C ALA A 7 13.84 -90.02 -8.21
N ASN A 8 13.77 -90.00 -6.88
CA ASN A 8 12.67 -89.36 -6.16
C ASN A 8 12.79 -87.84 -6.30
N ALA A 9 12.00 -87.26 -7.20
CA ALA A 9 11.89 -85.82 -7.34
C ALA A 9 10.84 -85.28 -6.36
N VAL A 10 11.29 -84.53 -5.35
CA VAL A 10 10.40 -83.81 -4.44
C VAL A 10 10.01 -82.49 -5.09
N LYS A 11 8.71 -82.28 -5.34
CA LYS A 11 8.20 -80.99 -5.85
C LYS A 11 8.10 -79.99 -4.71
N ILE A 12 8.68 -78.82 -4.90
CA ILE A 12 8.47 -77.68 -4.01
C ILE A 12 7.00 -77.27 -4.12
N ASN A 13 6.33 -77.16 -2.97
CA ASN A 13 4.95 -76.71 -2.89
C ASN A 13 4.88 -75.23 -3.31
N ARG A 14 4.22 -74.95 -4.44
CA ARG A 14 4.10 -73.60 -5.01
C ARG A 14 3.09 -72.71 -4.27
N ASN A 15 2.32 -73.27 -3.35
CA ASN A 15 1.36 -72.55 -2.53
C ASN A 15 1.96 -72.10 -1.18
N LEU A 16 3.28 -72.18 -0.99
CA LEU A 16 3.93 -71.59 0.18
C LEU A 16 3.73 -70.07 0.20
N ARG A 17 3.70 -69.47 1.40
CA ARG A 17 3.76 -68.00 1.54
C ARG A 17 5.01 -67.47 0.88
N SER A 18 4.90 -66.32 0.22
CA SER A 18 5.99 -65.60 -0.46
C SER A 18 7.26 -65.49 0.39
N ASP A 19 7.09 -65.19 1.69
CA ASP A 19 8.17 -65.02 2.67
C ASP A 19 8.94 -66.32 2.92
N LEU A 20 8.34 -67.48 2.64
CA LEU A 20 8.96 -68.79 2.78
C LEU A 20 9.44 -69.35 1.43
N GLN A 21 8.88 -68.89 0.32
CA GLN A 21 9.33 -69.28 -1.02
C GLN A 21 10.77 -68.83 -1.30
N MET A 22 11.21 -67.73 -0.67
CA MET A 22 12.56 -67.19 -0.85
C MET A 22 13.70 -68.16 -0.46
N TYR A 23 13.45 -69.09 0.46
CA TYR A 23 14.43 -70.10 0.88
C TYR A 23 14.60 -71.24 -0.12
N PHE A 24 13.67 -71.37 -1.08
CA PHE A 24 13.71 -72.37 -2.14
C PHE A 24 14.10 -71.77 -3.50
N LEU A 25 14.40 -70.47 -3.54
CA LEU A 25 14.94 -69.80 -4.73
C LEU A 25 16.38 -70.27 -5.02
N ASN A 26 16.79 -70.11 -6.27
CA ASN A 26 18.17 -70.34 -6.64
C ASN A 26 19.08 -69.39 -5.82
N PRO A 27 20.15 -69.89 -5.18
CA PRO A 27 21.04 -69.05 -4.37
C PRO A 27 21.60 -67.84 -5.12
N LYS A 28 21.77 -67.92 -6.44
CA LYS A 28 22.19 -66.78 -7.27
C LYS A 28 21.12 -65.67 -7.35
N GLU A 29 19.86 -66.06 -7.50
CA GLU A 29 18.73 -65.12 -7.58
C GLU A 29 18.47 -64.46 -6.23
N LEU A 30 18.57 -65.24 -5.15
CA LEU A 30 18.44 -64.72 -3.79
C LEU A 30 19.50 -63.64 -3.48
N LEU A 31 20.75 -63.90 -3.88
CA LEU A 31 21.84 -62.95 -3.69
C LEU A 31 21.63 -61.67 -4.51
N ASP A 32 21.24 -61.80 -5.78
CA ASP A 32 20.95 -60.65 -6.65
C ASP A 32 19.80 -59.80 -6.10
N GLN A 33 18.72 -60.43 -5.62
CA GLN A 33 17.61 -59.71 -5.00
C GLN A 33 18.02 -59.01 -3.70
N TYR A 34 18.87 -59.63 -2.89
CA TYR A 34 19.40 -59.01 -1.68
C TYR A 34 20.27 -57.77 -1.98
N VAL A 35 21.18 -57.88 -2.95
CA VAL A 35 22.02 -56.76 -3.38
C VAL A 35 21.17 -55.62 -3.96
N LYS A 36 20.16 -55.94 -4.78
CA LYS A 36 19.20 -54.95 -5.30
C LYS A 36 18.46 -54.22 -4.18
N ASN A 37 17.97 -54.96 -3.18
CA ASN A 37 17.27 -54.36 -2.04
C ASN A 37 18.21 -53.47 -1.22
N LEU A 38 19.46 -53.90 -0.99
CA LEU A 38 20.45 -53.07 -0.31
C LEU A 38 20.73 -51.77 -1.06
N ASN A 39 20.95 -51.84 -2.37
CA ASN A 39 21.18 -50.65 -3.18
C ASN A 39 19.97 -49.71 -3.14
N ALA A 40 18.75 -50.23 -3.27
CA ALA A 40 17.54 -49.42 -3.15
C ALA A 40 17.43 -48.70 -1.81
N VAL A 41 17.80 -49.36 -0.70
CA VAL A 41 17.81 -48.75 0.63
C VAL A 41 18.89 -47.66 0.73
N LEU A 42 20.09 -47.92 0.21
CA LEU A 42 21.18 -46.93 0.20
C LEU A 42 20.84 -45.70 -0.65
N ASP A 43 20.24 -45.90 -1.82
CA ASP A 43 19.79 -44.83 -2.71
C ASP A 43 18.67 -44.01 -2.08
N PHE A 44 17.72 -44.67 -1.42
CA PHE A 44 16.66 -43.99 -0.68
C PHE A 44 17.24 -43.11 0.44
N GLN A 45 18.17 -43.65 1.23
CA GLN A 45 18.81 -42.91 2.31
C GLN A 45 19.66 -41.75 1.80
N SER A 46 20.41 -41.95 0.70
CA SER A 46 21.23 -40.90 0.10
C SER A 46 20.38 -39.77 -0.46
N SER A 47 19.29 -40.10 -1.16
CA SER A 47 18.29 -39.15 -1.65
C SER A 47 17.69 -38.34 -0.50
N HIS A 48 17.32 -38.98 0.61
CA HIS A 48 16.76 -38.28 1.76
C HIS A 48 17.77 -37.31 2.40
N ARG A 49 19.04 -37.71 2.53
CA ARG A 49 20.11 -36.82 3.03
C ARG A 49 20.32 -35.62 2.10
N LEU A 50 20.30 -35.84 0.79
CA LEU A 50 20.44 -34.78 -0.21
C LEU A 50 19.27 -33.78 -0.13
N HIS A 51 18.03 -34.28 -0.05
CA HIS A 51 16.85 -33.43 0.10
C HIS A 51 16.91 -32.61 1.38
N LEU A 52 17.32 -33.20 2.50
CA LEU A 52 17.49 -32.47 3.75
C LEU A 52 18.56 -31.37 3.65
N GLN A 53 19.70 -31.65 3.01
CA GLN A 53 20.74 -30.64 2.80
C GLN A 53 20.26 -29.52 1.89
N LYS A 54 19.56 -29.86 0.80
CA LYS A 54 18.98 -28.88 -0.12
C LYS A 54 17.97 -27.97 0.58
N ALA A 55 17.05 -28.53 1.36
CA ALA A 55 16.07 -27.76 2.13
C ALA A 55 16.75 -26.80 3.13
N LYS A 56 17.79 -27.26 3.84
CA LYS A 56 18.58 -26.39 4.73
C LYS A 56 19.28 -25.25 3.98
N GLN A 57 19.88 -25.56 2.83
CA GLN A 57 20.56 -24.57 2.01
C GLN A 57 19.58 -23.52 1.45
N GLU A 58 18.42 -23.95 0.97
CA GLU A 58 17.37 -23.07 0.45
C GLU A 58 16.80 -22.16 1.55
N GLN A 59 16.57 -22.70 2.75
CA GLN A 59 16.14 -21.91 3.91
C GLN A 59 17.19 -20.86 4.29
N ALA A 60 18.47 -21.24 4.36
CA ALA A 60 19.55 -20.30 4.67
C ALA A 60 19.68 -19.21 3.59
N SER A 61 19.60 -19.58 2.31
CA SER A 61 19.66 -18.64 1.19
C SER A 61 18.48 -17.68 1.18
N SER A 62 17.26 -18.17 1.43
CA SER A 62 16.05 -17.36 1.52
C SER A 62 16.12 -16.37 2.70
N SER A 63 16.56 -16.83 3.87
CA SER A 63 16.77 -15.98 5.05
C SER A 63 17.78 -14.87 4.78
N TYR A 64 18.93 -15.21 4.17
CA TYR A 64 19.94 -14.23 3.78
C TYR A 64 19.39 -13.18 2.80
N GLN A 65 18.65 -13.62 1.78
CA GLN A 65 18.06 -12.73 0.79
C GLN A 65 17.04 -11.76 1.42
N LEU A 66 16.25 -12.24 2.39
CA LEU A 66 15.31 -11.42 3.13
C LEU A 66 16.02 -10.34 3.97
N LEU A 67 17.12 -10.71 4.64
CA LEU A 67 17.93 -9.76 5.41
C LEU A 67 18.55 -8.67 4.53
N VAL A 68 19.08 -9.05 3.36
CA VAL A 68 19.64 -8.08 2.39
C VAL A 68 18.56 -7.12 1.90
N ASN A 69 17.39 -7.64 1.52
CA ASN A 69 16.27 -6.81 1.05
C ASN A 69 15.77 -5.85 2.14
N LEU A 70 15.68 -6.32 3.38
CA LEU A 70 15.32 -5.48 4.52
C LEU A 70 16.33 -4.35 4.72
N GLN A 71 17.63 -4.64 4.65
CA GLN A 71 18.68 -3.63 4.78
C GLN A 71 18.62 -2.58 3.65
N ILE A 72 18.37 -3.01 2.41
CA ILE A 72 18.20 -2.10 1.27
C ILE A 72 16.98 -1.19 1.48
N SER A 73 15.86 -1.77 1.92
CA SER A 73 14.63 -1.03 2.20
C SER A 73 14.85 0.03 3.30
N GLN A 74 15.49 -0.36 4.41
CA GLN A 74 15.82 0.57 5.50
C GLN A 74 16.73 1.71 5.04
N LYS A 75 17.76 1.42 4.22
CA LYS A 75 18.62 2.47 3.65
C LYS A 75 17.84 3.45 2.77
N LYS A 76 16.89 2.95 1.96
CA LYS A 76 16.02 3.80 1.14
C LYS A 76 15.11 4.67 2.02
N ALA A 77 14.44 4.07 3.00
CA ALA A 77 13.58 4.80 3.93
C ALA A 77 14.33 5.92 4.67
N MET A 78 15.55 5.63 5.15
CA MET A 78 16.38 6.62 5.83
C MET A 78 16.71 7.82 4.93
N LYS A 79 17.00 7.60 3.64
CA LYS A 79 17.24 8.70 2.69
C LYS A 79 16.03 9.64 2.56
N TYR A 80 14.81 9.08 2.51
CA TYR A 80 13.58 9.88 2.46
C TYR A 80 13.32 10.65 3.75
N VAL A 81 13.59 10.05 4.90
CA VAL A 81 13.46 10.74 6.20
C VAL A 81 14.41 11.92 6.27
N VAL A 82 15.68 11.73 5.89
CA VAL A 82 16.69 12.80 5.91
C VAL A 82 16.33 13.92 4.94
N SER A 83 15.88 13.59 3.72
CA SER A 83 15.49 14.62 2.74
C SER A 83 14.24 15.40 3.18
N ALA A 84 13.24 14.72 3.73
CA ALA A 84 12.05 15.37 4.27
C ALA A 84 12.39 16.30 5.44
N GLN A 85 13.25 15.87 6.36
CA GLN A 85 13.72 16.71 7.46
C GLN A 85 14.45 17.96 6.97
N LEU A 86 15.28 17.83 5.92
CA LEU A 86 15.97 18.97 5.32
C LEU A 86 14.98 19.98 4.72
N VAL A 87 13.98 19.49 3.98
CA VAL A 87 12.94 20.34 3.38
C VAL A 87 12.13 21.06 4.46
N MET A 88 11.74 20.35 5.53
CA MET A 88 11.03 20.97 6.65
C MET A 88 11.86 22.07 7.31
N LYS A 89 13.14 21.81 7.60
CA LYS A 89 14.05 22.83 8.18
C LYS A 89 14.15 24.07 7.28
N GLN A 90 14.32 23.88 5.97
CA GLN A 90 14.38 24.99 5.02
C GLN A 90 13.06 25.78 4.98
N LYS A 91 11.92 25.10 5.03
CA LYS A 91 10.60 25.74 5.07
C LYS A 91 10.45 26.59 6.34
N THR A 92 10.75 26.01 7.50
CA THR A 92 10.67 26.72 8.79
C THR A 92 11.58 27.96 8.81
N GLU A 93 12.79 27.86 8.26
CA GLU A 93 13.71 29.01 8.20
C GLU A 93 13.21 30.11 7.25
N LYS A 94 12.63 29.74 6.10
CA LYS A 94 12.00 30.72 5.18
C LYS A 94 10.81 31.41 5.84
N GLU A 95 9.96 30.66 6.53
CA GLU A 95 8.81 31.20 7.26
C GLU A 95 9.24 32.16 8.38
N ARG A 96 10.28 31.81 9.13
CA ARG A 96 10.88 32.68 10.15
C ARG A 96 11.37 34.01 9.56
N LYS A 97 12.04 33.96 8.40
CA LYS A 97 12.50 35.18 7.70
C LYS A 97 11.33 36.04 7.22
N ALA A 98 10.30 35.42 6.64
CA ALA A 98 9.11 36.13 6.19
C ALA A 98 8.35 36.80 7.36
N LEU A 99 8.28 36.13 8.52
CA LEU A 99 7.72 36.73 9.73
C LEU A 99 8.53 37.94 10.20
N ALA A 100 9.86 37.84 10.22
CA ALA A 100 10.72 38.96 10.60
C ALA A 100 10.59 40.17 9.64
N GLU A 101 10.44 39.91 8.33
CA GLU A 101 10.20 40.95 7.33
C GLU A 101 8.82 41.59 7.51
N LYS A 102 7.76 40.78 7.69
CA LYS A 102 6.42 41.26 8.02
C LYS A 102 6.45 42.19 9.23
N ASP A 103 7.12 41.80 10.31
CA ASP A 103 7.22 42.63 11.53
C ASP A 103 7.99 43.94 11.28
N SER A 104 9.01 43.90 10.41
CA SER A 104 9.73 45.11 9.99
C SER A 104 8.82 46.06 9.20
N LEU A 105 8.07 45.54 8.23
CA LEU A 105 7.13 46.32 7.42
C LEU A 105 5.99 46.91 8.27
N ILE A 106 5.49 46.17 9.27
CA ILE A 106 4.49 46.70 10.20
C ILE A 106 5.03 47.94 10.93
N ARG A 107 6.28 47.88 11.43
CA ARG A 107 6.90 49.04 12.09
C ARG A 107 7.08 50.23 11.16
N GLU A 108 7.39 49.98 9.89
CA GLU A 108 7.54 51.04 8.89
C GLU A 108 6.20 51.67 8.51
N ILE A 109 5.16 50.86 8.30
CA ILE A 109 3.80 51.33 8.05
C ILE A 109 3.32 52.21 9.19
N GLU A 110 3.60 51.83 10.45
CA GLU A 110 3.18 52.62 11.61
C GLU A 110 3.89 53.98 11.66
N LYS A 111 5.19 54.03 11.33
CA LYS A 111 5.92 55.30 11.19
C LYS A 111 5.33 56.18 10.10
N LEU A 112 5.01 55.62 8.94
CA LEU A 112 4.41 56.36 7.83
C LEU A 112 3.01 56.85 8.17
N ARG A 113 2.19 56.05 8.88
CA ARG A 113 0.87 56.46 9.38
C ARG A 113 0.97 57.64 10.34
N HIS A 114 1.85 57.57 11.33
CA HIS A 114 2.07 58.70 12.25
C HIS A 114 2.57 59.95 11.52
N HIS A 115 3.46 59.80 10.55
CA HIS A 115 3.92 60.92 9.73
C HIS A 115 2.77 61.55 8.93
N ALA A 116 1.94 60.74 8.28
CA ALA A 116 0.77 61.22 7.54
C ALA A 116 -0.23 61.94 8.45
N GLN A 117 -0.56 61.38 9.62
CA GLN A 117 -1.41 62.03 10.62
C GLN A 117 -0.86 63.39 11.06
N LYS A 118 0.46 63.50 11.24
CA LYS A 118 1.11 64.77 11.59
C LYS A 118 0.98 65.80 10.47
N LEU A 119 1.17 65.39 9.21
CA LEU A 119 0.97 66.28 8.05
C LEU A 119 -0.49 66.77 7.96
N GLU A 120 -1.45 65.87 8.15
CA GLU A 120 -2.88 66.21 8.17
C GLU A 120 -3.21 67.20 9.29
N GLN A 121 -2.67 67.00 10.49
CA GLN A 121 -2.85 67.94 11.61
C GLN A 121 -2.31 69.33 11.28
N MET A 122 -1.12 69.42 10.66
CA MET A 122 -0.56 70.71 10.24
C MET A 122 -1.39 71.40 9.15
N LEU A 123 -1.95 70.63 8.21
CA LEU A 123 -2.86 71.17 7.20
C LEU A 123 -4.16 71.68 7.81
N ALA A 124 -4.73 70.95 8.78
CA ALA A 124 -5.93 71.37 9.50
C ALA A 124 -5.68 72.64 10.34
N SER A 125 -4.54 72.76 11.03
CA SER A 125 -4.21 74.00 11.76
C SER A 125 -3.99 75.20 10.82
N ASN A 126 -3.40 74.97 9.64
CA ASN A 126 -3.17 76.03 8.66
C ASN A 126 -4.45 76.46 7.93
N SER A 127 -5.44 75.58 7.76
CA SER A 127 -6.73 75.92 7.14
C SER A 127 -7.65 76.71 8.07
N VAL A 128 -7.61 76.47 9.38
CA VAL A 128 -8.34 77.30 10.38
C VAL A 128 -7.85 78.76 10.37
N SER A 129 -6.56 79.00 10.10
CA SER A 129 -6.04 80.38 9.90
C SER A 129 -6.50 81.05 8.60
N ARG A 130 -6.86 80.30 7.55
CA ARG A 130 -7.36 80.87 6.28
C ARG A 130 -8.89 80.99 6.23
N ASN A 131 -9.62 80.21 7.01
CA ASN A 131 -11.10 80.22 7.00
C ASN A 131 -11.72 81.42 7.73
N ASN A 132 -10.94 82.26 8.42
CA ASN A 132 -11.40 83.55 8.93
C ASN A 132 -11.37 84.68 7.88
N LEU A 133 -11.01 84.40 6.62
CA LEU A 133 -11.01 85.37 5.52
C LEU A 133 -11.63 84.80 4.23
N GLN A 134 -12.84 84.22 4.24
CA GLN A 134 -13.66 84.31 3.02
C GLN A 134 -15.17 84.07 3.20
N SER A 135 -15.91 85.11 2.81
CA SER A 135 -17.36 85.23 2.57
C SER A 135 -17.89 84.25 1.50
N PRO A 136 -19.18 83.85 1.52
CA PRO A 136 -19.71 82.82 0.64
C PRO A 136 -20.13 83.40 -0.72
N HIS A 137 -19.60 82.85 -1.82
CA HIS A 137 -20.20 83.02 -3.14
C HIS A 137 -20.35 81.69 -3.87
N SER A 138 -21.62 81.39 -4.12
CA SER A 138 -22.19 80.31 -4.91
C SER A 138 -22.20 80.69 -6.40
N VAL A 139 -21.52 79.91 -7.25
CA VAL A 139 -21.76 79.69 -8.69
C VAL A 139 -21.04 78.36 -8.99
N GLY A 140 -21.57 77.30 -9.58
CA GLY A 140 -22.58 77.20 -10.62
C GLY A 140 -21.94 76.58 -11.88
N ARG A 141 -22.25 75.30 -12.11
CA ARG A 141 -22.44 74.63 -13.42
C ARG A 141 -21.25 74.00 -14.19
N ARG A 142 -21.60 72.80 -14.72
CA ARG A 142 -20.99 71.92 -15.75
C ARG A 142 -19.76 71.13 -15.30
N GLY A 143 -19.67 69.81 -15.51
CA GLY A 143 -20.53 68.87 -16.22
C GLY A 143 -19.66 67.74 -16.74
N SER A 144 -19.83 66.52 -16.24
CA SER A 144 -19.48 65.32 -16.98
C SER A 144 -20.26 64.14 -16.41
N ILE A 145 -21.30 63.79 -17.13
CA ILE A 145 -22.12 62.59 -16.96
C ILE A 145 -21.38 61.43 -17.64
N ALA A 146 -21.29 60.35 -16.87
CA ALA A 146 -21.05 58.96 -17.23
C ALA A 146 -20.91 58.59 -18.74
N SER A 147 -19.85 57.84 -19.02
CA SER A 147 -19.93 56.62 -19.82
C SER A 147 -18.77 55.69 -19.46
N THR A 148 -18.86 55.08 -18.27
CA THR A 148 -18.17 53.83 -17.98
C THR A 148 -18.97 52.73 -18.67
N GLU A 149 -18.48 52.22 -19.79
CA GLU A 149 -18.99 50.96 -20.34
C GLU A 149 -18.67 49.85 -19.34
N ARG A 150 -19.64 49.58 -18.47
CA ARG A 150 -19.76 48.31 -17.76
C ARG A 150 -20.09 47.24 -18.80
N SER A 151 -19.07 46.61 -19.36
CA SER A 151 -19.26 45.29 -19.95
C SER A 151 -19.39 44.29 -18.80
N GLY A 152 -20.63 44.01 -18.43
CA GLY A 152 -20.99 42.92 -17.53
C GLY A 152 -20.68 41.59 -18.20
N GLY A 153 -19.49 41.07 -17.95
CA GLY A 153 -19.10 39.70 -18.27
C GLY A 153 -18.85 38.93 -16.98
N SER A 154 -19.90 38.34 -16.42
CA SER A 154 -19.79 37.32 -15.38
C SER A 154 -18.83 36.23 -15.84
N SER A 155 -17.64 36.19 -15.24
CA SER A 155 -16.71 35.07 -15.38
C SER A 155 -16.04 34.86 -14.04
N SER A 156 -16.72 34.05 -13.21
CA SER A 156 -16.12 33.29 -12.12
C SER A 156 -15.04 32.37 -12.72
N GLY A 157 -13.84 32.91 -12.84
CA GLY A 157 -12.73 32.29 -13.57
C GLY A 157 -11.60 31.85 -12.63
N ARG A 158 -11.77 30.68 -12.02
CA ARG A 158 -10.73 29.68 -11.76
C ARG A 158 -9.52 30.14 -10.92
N PHE A 159 -9.56 29.83 -9.62
CA PHE A 159 -8.34 29.57 -8.86
C PHE A 159 -7.61 28.38 -9.49
N ALA A 160 -6.41 28.62 -10.01
CA ALA A 160 -5.53 27.58 -10.50
C ALA A 160 -4.92 26.82 -9.32
N THR A 161 -5.50 25.68 -8.94
CA THR A 161 -4.78 24.64 -8.21
C THR A 161 -4.06 23.77 -9.23
N SER A 162 -2.76 24.03 -9.40
CA SER A 162 -1.88 23.23 -10.25
C SER A 162 -1.60 21.87 -9.59
N THR A 163 -2.46 20.89 -9.85
CA THR A 163 -2.12 19.47 -9.74
C THR A 163 -2.28 18.85 -11.12
N PRO A 164 -1.18 18.41 -11.78
CA PRO A 164 -1.31 17.67 -13.02
C PRO A 164 -1.71 16.23 -12.66
N ILE A 165 -2.97 15.87 -12.92
CA ILE A 165 -3.35 14.47 -13.14
C ILE A 165 -3.90 14.41 -14.56
N SER A 166 -2.98 14.44 -15.52
CA SER A 166 -3.21 13.93 -16.87
C SER A 166 -1.96 13.17 -17.23
N ASP A 167 -2.14 12.06 -17.94
CA ASP A 167 -1.11 11.22 -18.58
C ASP A 167 -0.91 9.83 -17.96
N CYS A 168 -1.97 9.19 -17.45
CA CYS A 168 -1.99 7.73 -17.25
C CYS A 168 -3.42 7.16 -17.34
N LEU A 169 -4.19 7.42 -18.41
CA LEU A 169 -5.35 6.58 -18.75
C LEU A 169 -5.60 6.59 -20.27
N GLU A 170 -4.72 5.94 -21.02
CA GLU A 170 -5.11 5.33 -22.28
C GLU A 170 -5.47 3.86 -22.02
N THR A 171 -6.77 3.61 -22.14
CA THR A 171 -7.39 2.43 -22.76
C THR A 171 -6.78 1.06 -22.46
N ASP A 172 -7.31 0.39 -21.42
CA ASP A 172 -7.93 -0.91 -21.69
C ASP A 172 -9.00 -1.32 -20.65
N GLY A 173 -10.17 -1.65 -21.18
CA GLY A 173 -11.09 -2.66 -20.64
C GLY A 173 -11.61 -2.60 -19.19
N PHE A 174 -12.35 -1.58 -18.76
CA PHE A 174 -13.38 -1.78 -17.71
C PHE A 174 -14.62 -0.92 -17.96
N LYS A 175 -15.61 -1.50 -18.67
CA LYS A 175 -17.00 -1.00 -18.65
C LYS A 175 -17.60 -1.28 -17.28
N LEU A 176 -17.74 -0.26 -16.44
CA LEU A 176 -18.64 -0.30 -15.29
C LEU A 176 -19.90 0.50 -15.60
N THR A 177 -21.02 -0.20 -15.52
CA THR A 177 -22.38 0.25 -15.80
C THR A 177 -22.81 1.41 -14.90
N GLY A 178 -23.03 2.57 -15.52
CA GLY A 178 -24.34 3.22 -15.54
C GLY A 178 -24.81 4.08 -14.38
N GLU A 179 -24.73 3.69 -13.10
CA GLU A 179 -25.70 4.24 -12.12
C GLU A 179 -25.17 4.83 -10.80
N ASN A 180 -23.86 4.83 -10.53
CA ASN A 180 -23.35 5.24 -9.20
C ASN A 180 -22.44 6.49 -9.19
N ARG A 181 -22.59 7.41 -10.14
CA ARG A 181 -21.76 8.64 -10.23
C ARG A 181 -22.51 9.93 -9.85
N SER A 182 -23.15 9.99 -8.69
CA SER A 182 -23.49 11.31 -8.14
C SER A 182 -22.29 11.87 -7.35
N LEU A 183 -21.61 12.87 -7.91
CA LEU A 183 -20.60 13.68 -7.22
C LEU A 183 -21.11 14.15 -5.84
N SER A 184 -22.42 14.40 -5.75
CA SER A 184 -23.18 14.75 -4.54
C SER A 184 -22.99 13.78 -3.37
N ARG A 185 -22.89 12.45 -3.60
CA ARG A 185 -22.62 11.47 -2.52
C ARG A 185 -21.20 11.54 -2.00
N VAL A 186 -20.22 11.78 -2.87
CA VAL A 186 -18.82 11.93 -2.48
C VAL A 186 -18.67 13.20 -1.64
N THR A 187 -19.29 14.31 -2.07
CA THR A 187 -19.28 15.55 -1.29
C THR A 187 -20.02 15.40 0.05
N ALA A 188 -21.16 14.71 0.10
CA ALA A 188 -21.91 14.47 1.33
C ALA A 188 -21.11 13.69 2.40
N ALA A 189 -20.19 12.80 1.99
CA ALA A 189 -19.32 12.07 2.92
C ALA A 189 -18.28 12.98 3.61
N PHE A 190 -17.94 14.12 3.02
CA PHE A 190 -16.98 15.09 3.57
C PHE A 190 -17.63 16.35 4.16
N SER A 191 -18.93 16.55 3.95
CA SER A 191 -19.69 17.69 4.50
C SER A 191 -20.10 17.52 5.97
N ARG A 192 -19.95 16.33 6.57
CA ARG A 192 -20.23 16.12 7.99
C ARG A 192 -18.94 16.33 8.78
N ASN A 193 -18.88 17.44 9.52
CA ASN A 193 -17.76 17.94 10.34
C ASN A 193 -17.20 16.94 11.39
N GLY A 194 -16.60 15.83 10.97
CA GLY A 194 -15.76 14.97 11.83
C GLY A 194 -16.45 14.21 12.95
N ILE A 195 -17.79 14.07 12.92
CA ILE A 195 -18.56 13.40 13.98
C ILE A 195 -18.70 11.88 13.74
N GLU A 196 -18.42 11.37 12.54
CA GLU A 196 -18.37 9.93 12.28
C GLU A 196 -16.94 9.43 12.05
N PRO A 197 -16.60 8.24 12.57
CA PRO A 197 -15.28 7.66 12.37
C PRO A 197 -15.06 7.38 10.88
N SER A 198 -13.83 7.59 10.41
CA SER A 198 -13.44 7.34 9.02
C SER A 198 -13.94 5.97 8.53
N PRO A 199 -14.35 5.81 7.25
CA PRO A 199 -14.90 4.55 6.74
C PRO A 199 -13.94 3.35 6.78
N ILE A 200 -12.69 3.56 7.23
CA ILE A 200 -11.68 2.54 7.49
C ILE A 200 -11.84 1.94 8.91
N ALA A 201 -12.55 2.61 9.81
CA ALA A 201 -12.80 2.16 11.17
C ALA A 201 -14.17 1.45 11.27
N LEU A 202 -14.27 0.28 10.64
CA LEU A 202 -15.28 -0.69 11.05
C LEU A 202 -14.83 -1.28 12.40
N SER A 203 -15.48 -0.82 13.48
CA SER A 203 -15.63 -1.52 14.78
C SER A 203 -14.33 -2.04 15.41
N ALA A 204 -13.74 -1.28 16.35
CA ALA A 204 -12.95 -1.66 17.55
C ALA A 204 -11.96 -2.86 17.53
N ALA A 205 -11.77 -3.53 16.42
CA ALA A 205 -10.96 -4.71 16.23
C ALA A 205 -9.70 -4.27 15.49
N ALA A 206 -8.54 -4.61 16.04
CA ALA A 206 -7.27 -4.38 15.39
C ALA A 206 -7.27 -5.06 14.01
N ILE A 207 -7.00 -4.28 12.96
CA ILE A 207 -6.88 -4.78 11.58
C ILE A 207 -5.76 -5.83 11.58
N THR A 208 -6.09 -7.08 11.28
CA THR A 208 -5.10 -8.15 11.24
C THR A 208 -4.47 -8.25 9.85
N THR A 209 -3.24 -8.79 9.76
CA THR A 209 -2.51 -8.94 8.48
C THR A 209 -3.33 -9.59 7.35
N PRO A 210 -4.23 -10.56 7.59
CA PRO A 210 -5.15 -11.08 6.58
C PRO A 210 -6.14 -10.03 6.02
N ASP A 211 -6.61 -9.12 6.86
CA ASP A 211 -7.59 -8.08 6.46
C ASP A 211 -6.95 -7.06 5.51
N MET A 212 -5.69 -6.70 5.75
CA MET A 212 -4.93 -5.79 4.88
C MET A 212 -4.67 -6.39 3.49
N LEU A 213 -4.59 -7.72 3.40
CA LEU A 213 -4.36 -8.44 2.14
C LEU A 213 -5.67 -8.78 1.41
N GLY A 214 -6.82 -8.30 1.91
CA GLY A 214 -8.13 -8.55 1.30
C GLY A 214 -8.58 -10.02 1.39
N LEU A 215 -7.93 -10.82 2.23
CA LEU A 215 -8.23 -12.24 2.41
C LEU A 215 -9.41 -12.38 3.38
N ARG A 216 -10.61 -12.02 2.93
CA ARG A 216 -11.82 -12.26 3.72
C ARG A 216 -11.95 -13.75 4.00
N LYS A 217 -12.07 -14.12 5.27
CA LYS A 217 -12.56 -15.45 5.67
C LYS A 217 -13.91 -15.66 5.01
N ARG A 218 -14.01 -16.60 4.07
CA ARG A 218 -15.31 -17.17 3.69
C ARG A 218 -15.91 -17.69 4.99
N SER A 219 -17.12 -17.23 5.32
CA SER A 219 -17.91 -17.82 6.39
C SER A 219 -18.31 -19.21 5.94
N GLU A 220 -17.44 -20.19 6.18
CA GLU A 220 -17.79 -21.59 6.08
C GLU A 220 -18.75 -21.86 7.23
N LYS A 221 -20.03 -21.99 6.90
CA LYS A 221 -21.03 -22.51 7.83
C LYS A 221 -20.52 -23.90 8.22
N PHE A 222 -19.99 -24.02 9.42
CA PHE A 222 -19.66 -25.30 10.03
C PHE A 222 -20.97 -26.09 10.16
N ASP A 223 -21.26 -26.94 9.18
CA ASP A 223 -22.19 -28.03 9.35
C ASP A 223 -21.61 -28.97 10.42
N LYS A 224 -22.30 -29.05 11.55
CA LYS A 224 -21.93 -29.77 12.77
C LYS A 224 -22.02 -31.31 12.62
N ASN A 225 -21.65 -31.86 11.47
CA ASN A 225 -21.73 -33.29 11.21
C ASN A 225 -20.37 -34.00 11.18
N TRP A 226 -19.26 -33.29 11.42
CA TRP A 226 -17.92 -33.88 11.40
C TRP A 226 -17.53 -34.69 12.65
N LEU A 227 -18.36 -34.72 13.70
CA LEU A 227 -18.05 -35.42 14.95
C LEU A 227 -18.67 -36.81 15.09
N ILE A 228 -19.31 -37.34 14.05
CA ILE A 228 -19.78 -38.74 14.05
C ILE A 228 -19.12 -39.45 12.87
N GLY A 229 -18.13 -40.28 13.20
CA GLY A 229 -17.32 -40.99 12.23
C GLY A 229 -18.15 -41.86 11.30
N LYS A 230 -17.89 -41.72 9.99
CA LYS A 230 -17.59 -42.81 9.05
C LYS A 230 -16.98 -42.17 7.79
N GLY A 231 -15.90 -42.77 7.30
CA GLY A 231 -14.93 -42.12 6.42
C GLY A 231 -15.37 -41.80 4.99
N ALA A 232 -14.63 -40.87 4.39
CA ALA A 232 -14.20 -40.86 3.00
C ALA A 232 -13.25 -39.66 2.80
N THR A 233 -11.98 -39.91 2.52
CA THR A 233 -11.04 -38.89 2.03
C THR A 233 -11.33 -38.59 0.57
N PRO A 234 -11.61 -37.34 0.15
CA PRO A 234 -11.66 -37.01 -1.27
C PRO A 234 -10.23 -36.75 -1.77
N ASN A 235 -9.64 -37.76 -2.40
CA ASN A 235 -8.52 -37.59 -3.32
C ASN A 235 -9.05 -37.02 -4.64
N HIS A 236 -8.87 -35.73 -4.91
CA HIS A 236 -8.86 -35.23 -6.30
C HIS A 236 -8.43 -33.77 -6.39
N ILE A 237 -7.12 -33.50 -6.37
CA ILE A 237 -6.55 -32.31 -7.02
C ILE A 237 -5.18 -32.75 -7.57
N PHE A 238 -4.91 -32.43 -8.83
CA PHE A 238 -3.78 -32.84 -9.69
C PHE A 238 -4.01 -34.11 -10.53
N SER A 239 -4.82 -33.95 -11.58
CA SER A 239 -4.46 -34.40 -12.93
C SER A 239 -4.14 -33.16 -13.76
#